data_AF-A0A1E1WW92-F1
#
_entry.id   AF-A0A1E1WW92-F1
#
_cell.length_a   1.000
_cell.length_b   1.000
_cell.length_c   1.000
_cell.angle_alpha   90.00
_cell.angle_beta   90.00
_cell.angle_gamma   90.00
#
_symmetry.space_group_name_H-M   'P 1'
#
loop_
_entity.id
_entity.type
_entity.pdbx_description
1 polymer ?
#
loop_
_entity_poly.entity_id
_entity_poly.type
_entity_poly.pdbx_seq_one_letter_code
_entity_poly.pdbx_strand_id
1 'polypeptide(L)' 'SCSPLFVNSAKGTIRIACRNVCPNGKSSSVVTYTGECALVTREEHDRMGTRIQHSCLLGSCDNGNCRPGYLRITCWK' A
#
# COMPACT_ATOMS: atom_id res chain seq x y z
N SER A 1 -3.20 2.67 -17.25
CA SER A 1 -1.99 3.01 -16.48
C SER A 1 -1.85 2.03 -15.32
N CYS A 2 -0.64 1.53 -15.03
CA CYS A 2 -0.37 0.71 -13.85
C CYS A 2 0.06 1.65 -12.72
N SER A 3 -0.92 2.15 -11.96
CA SER A 3 -0.65 3.15 -10.93
C SER A 3 -0.53 2.48 -9.56
N PRO A 4 0.59 2.65 -8.85
CA PRO A 4 0.67 2.26 -7.44
C PRO A 4 -0.39 3.01 -6.62
N LEU A 5 -0.93 2.33 -5.63
CA LEU A 5 -1.86 2.92 -4.65
C LEU A 5 -1.11 3.27 -3.37
N PHE A 6 -1.54 4.34 -2.72
CA PHE A 6 -0.89 4.89 -1.55
C PHE A 6 -1.90 5.30 -0.49
N VAL A 7 -1.45 5.33 0.75
CA VAL A 7 -2.11 6.00 1.87
C VAL A 7 -1.22 7.13 2.37
N ASN A 8 -1.85 8.19 2.84
CA ASN A 8 -1.18 9.26 3.57
C ASN A 8 -1.04 8.87 5.05
N SER A 9 0.04 9.32 5.68
CA SER A 9 0.31 9.13 7.10
C SER A 9 1.11 10.31 7.65
N ALA A 10 1.32 10.35 8.97
CA ALA A 10 2.19 11.36 9.60
C ALA A 10 3.66 11.28 9.11
N LYS A 11 4.12 10.13 8.59
CA LYS A 11 5.47 9.96 8.02
C LYS A 11 5.54 10.38 6.54
N GLY A 12 4.42 10.76 5.94
CA GLY A 12 4.28 10.98 4.50
C GLY A 12 3.50 9.85 3.82
N THR A 13 3.58 9.81 2.50
CA THR A 13 2.83 8.88 1.65
C THR A 13 3.50 7.51 1.62
N ILE A 14 2.74 6.46 1.89
CA ILE A 14 3.22 5.07 1.96
C ILE A 14 2.46 4.22 0.93
N ARG A 15 3.17 3.34 0.23
CA ARG A 15 2.56 2.41 -0.73
C ARG A 15 1.73 1.36 -0.01
N ILE A 16 0.59 0.96 -0.57
CA ILE A 16 -0.19 -0.17 -0.02
C ILE A 16 0.24 -1.53 -0.60
N ALA A 17 1.00 -1.50 -1.70
CA ALA A 17 1.48 -2.70 -2.39
C ALA A 17 2.95 -2.53 -2.81
N CYS A 18 3.67 -3.65 -2.78
CA CYS A 18 5.09 -3.73 -3.17
C CYS A 18 5.28 -4.06 -4.66
N ARG A 19 4.17 -4.15 -5.42
CA ARG A 19 4.11 -4.40 -6.87
C ARG A 19 3.09 -3.47 -7.49
N ASN A 20 3.28 -3.12 -8.76
CA ASN A 20 2.25 -2.44 -9.54
C ASN A 20 1.30 -3.48 -10.14
N VAL A 21 -0.01 -3.37 -9.85
CA VAL A 21 -1.04 -4.22 -10.46
C VAL A 21 -1.71 -3.42 -11.59
N CYS A 22 -1.70 -3.97 -12.80
CA CYS A 22 -2.33 -3.36 -13.96
C CYS A 22 -3.78 -3.84 -14.10
N PRO A 23 -4.73 -2.99 -14.57
CA PRO A 23 -6.16 -3.33 -14.66
C PRO A 23 -6.54 -4.57 -15.48
N ASN A 24 -5.61 -5.11 -16.30
CA ASN A 24 -5.89 -6.20 -17.23
C ASN A 24 -5.13 -7.50 -16.91
N GLY A 25 -4.56 -7.65 -15.71
CA GLY A 25 -3.79 -8.85 -15.31
C GLY A 25 -2.51 -9.11 -16.12
N LYS A 26 -2.25 -8.34 -17.18
CA LYS A 26 -1.05 -8.41 -18.00
C LYS A 26 0.12 -7.78 -17.25
N SER A 27 0.96 -8.67 -16.74
CA SER A 27 2.33 -8.48 -16.26
C SER A 27 2.53 -7.21 -15.44
N SER A 28 2.41 -7.37 -14.12
CA SER A 28 3.09 -6.53 -13.16
C SER A 28 4.56 -6.42 -13.59
N SER A 29 4.98 -5.27 -14.12
CA SER A 29 6.40 -4.95 -14.10
C SER A 29 6.78 -4.95 -12.63
N VAL A 30 7.56 -5.95 -12.24
CA VAL A 30 8.06 -6.14 -10.88
C VAL A 30 9.09 -5.03 -10.63
N VAL A 31 8.63 -3.79 -10.53
CA VAL A 31 9.38 -2.76 -9.85
C VAL A 31 9.24 -3.12 -8.39
N THR A 32 10.11 -4.02 -7.93
CA THR A 32 10.19 -4.44 -6.53
C THR A 32 10.58 -3.20 -5.75
N TYR A 33 9.60 -2.57 -5.12
CA TYR A 33 9.89 -1.50 -4.18
C TYR A 33 10.49 -2.12 -2.94
N THR A 34 11.69 -1.68 -2.54
CA THR A 34 12.31 -2.03 -1.27
C THR A 34 12.03 -0.88 -0.30
N GLY A 35 11.16 -1.09 0.69
CA GLY A 35 10.77 -0.06 1.65
C GLY A 35 9.53 -0.43 2.47
N GLU A 36 8.98 0.56 3.17
CA GLU A 36 7.76 0.39 3.98
C GLU A 36 6.50 0.29 3.12
N CYS A 37 5.55 -0.50 3.58
CA CYS A 37 4.24 -0.60 2.96
C CYS A 37 3.15 -0.64 4.03
N ALA A 38 1.98 -0.09 3.71
CA ALA A 38 0.80 -0.23 4.54
C ALA A 38 0.03 -1.47 4.07
N LEU A 39 -0.24 -2.43 4.96
CA LEU A 39 -1.11 -3.56 4.62
C LEU A 39 -2.55 -3.07 4.55
N VAL A 40 -2.94 -2.67 3.34
CA VAL A 40 -4.28 -2.26 2.96
C VAL A 40 -4.56 -2.92 1.61
N THR A 41 -5.62 -3.72 1.50
CA THR A 41 -5.99 -4.30 0.21
C THR A 41 -6.52 -3.20 -0.72
N ARG A 42 -6.60 -3.49 -2.02
CA ARG A 42 -7.21 -2.55 -2.96
C ARG A 42 -8.67 -2.26 -2.60
N GLU A 43 -9.42 -3.29 -2.23
CA GLU A 43 -10.83 -3.17 -1.83
C GLU A 43 -10.99 -2.35 -0.54
N GLU A 44 -10.04 -2.43 0.39
CA GLU A 44 -10.00 -1.56 1.57
C GLU A 44 -9.69 -0.12 1.18
N HIS A 45 -8.66 0.11 0.36
CA HIS A 45 -8.29 1.44 -0.14
C HIS A 45 -9.41 2.13 -0.92
N ASP A 46 -10.14 1.37 -1.74
CA ASP A 46 -11.30 1.87 -2.48
C ASP A 46 -12.44 2.28 -1.53
N ARG A 47 -12.57 1.63 -0.37
CA ARG A 47 -13.53 1.97 0.68
C ARG A 47 -13.06 3.07 1.65
N MET A 48 -11.76 3.38 1.69
CA MET A 48 -11.26 4.47 2.53
C MET A 48 -11.87 5.80 2.08
N GLY A 49 -12.54 6.48 3.02
CA GLY A 49 -13.04 7.83 2.79
C GLY A 49 -11.89 8.84 2.73
N THR A 50 -12.04 9.88 1.91
CA THR A 50 -11.06 10.98 1.85
C THR A 50 -11.00 11.67 3.21
N ARG A 51 -9.79 11.81 3.79
CA ARG A 51 -9.56 12.42 5.12
C ARG A 51 -10.18 11.67 6.31
N ILE A 52 -10.63 10.42 6.14
CA ILE A 52 -11.04 9.58 7.27
C ILE A 52 -9.81 8.78 7.74
N GLN A 53 -9.51 8.89 9.03
CA GLN A 53 -8.36 8.22 9.63
C GLN A 53 -8.68 6.77 9.97
N HIS A 54 -7.77 5.88 9.62
CA HIS A 54 -7.81 4.45 9.92
C HIS A 54 -6.50 4.01 10.59
N SER A 55 -6.53 2.85 11.23
CA SER A 55 -5.33 2.19 11.75
C SER A 55 -4.83 1.16 10.74
N CYS A 56 -3.80 1.51 9.98
CA CYS A 56 -3.15 0.61 9.03
C CYS A 56 -2.03 -0.16 9.71
N LEU A 57 -1.87 -1.44 9.36
CA LEU A 57 -0.70 -2.22 9.79
C LEU A 57 0.49 -1.85 8.89
N LEU A 58 1.62 -1.50 9.50
CA LEU A 58 2.85 -1.19 8.79
C LEU A 58 3.62 -2.49 8.54
N GLY A 59 4.12 -2.62 7.33
CA GLY A 59 4.90 -3.74 6.86
C GLY A 59 6.14 -3.30 6.09
N SER A 60 6.88 -4.29 5.60
CA SER A 60 8.07 -4.09 4.78
C SER A 60 7.98 -4.92 3.50
N CYS A 61 8.41 -4.33 2.40
CA CYS A 61 8.41 -5.00 1.11
C CYS A 61 9.57 -6.00 1.01
N ASP A 62 9.23 -7.25 0.76
CA ASP A 62 10.14 -8.37 0.55
C ASP A 62 9.65 -9.18 -0.66
N ASN A 63 10.49 -9.28 -1.70
CA ASN A 63 10.18 -10.02 -2.93
C ASN A 63 8.81 -9.65 -3.55
N GLY A 64 8.47 -8.35 -3.53
CA GLY A 64 7.19 -7.84 -4.05
C GLY A 64 5.98 -8.13 -3.14
N ASN A 65 6.18 -8.67 -1.94
CA ASN A 65 5.11 -8.86 -0.95
C ASN A 65 5.28 -7.86 0.19
N CYS A 66 4.16 -7.30 0.65
CA CYS A 66 4.16 -6.51 1.87
C CYS A 66 4.08 -7.46 3.07
N ARG A 67 5.21 -7.68 3.75
CA ARG A 67 5.27 -8.51 4.96
C ARG A 67 4.78 -7.71 6.15
N PRO A 68 3.82 -8.20 6.95
CA PRO A 68 3.33 -7.49 8.12
C PRO A 68 4.43 -7.36 9.17
N GLY A 69 4.58 -6.15 9.71
CA GLY A 69 5.28 -5.91 10.97
C GLY A 69 4.29 -5.92 12.15
N TYR A 70 4.75 -5.38 13.28
CA TYR A 70 3.94 -5.28 14.52
C TYR A 70 3.45 -3.86 14.81
N LEU A 71 3.87 -2.87 14.02
CA LEU A 71 3.50 -1.47 14.22
C LEU A 71 2.23 -1.13 13.45
N ARG A 72 1.39 -0.27 14.05
CA ARG A 72 0.23 0.34 13.39
C ARG A 72 0.47 1.83 13.24
N ILE A 73 0.00 2.39 12.13
CA ILE A 73 0.05 3.82 11.84
C ILE A 73 -1.35 4.35 11.58
N THR A 74 -1.55 5.63 11.90
CA THR A 74 -2.71 6.37 11.41
C THR A 74 -2.53 6.63 9.92
N CYS A 75 -3.52 6.27 9.11
CA CYS A 75 -3.49 6.37 7.67
C CYS A 75 -4.83 6.88 7.10
N TRP A 76 -4.81 7.51 5.94
CA TRP A 76 -6.00 7.93 5.20
C TRP A 76 -5.75 7.93 3.69
N LYS A 77 -6.81 8.00 2.89
CA LYS A 77 -6.72 8.17 1.43
C LYS A 77 -6.24 9.58 1.08
#